data_AF-A0A956V7Z2-F1
#
_entry.id   AF-A0A956V7Z2-F1
#
_cell.length_a   1.000
_cell.length_b   1.000
_cell.length_c   1.000
_cell.angle_alpha   90.00
_cell.angle_beta   90.00
_cell.angle_gamma   90.00
#
_symmetry.space_group_name_H-M   'P 1'
#
loop_
_entity.id
_entity.type
_entity.pdbx_description
1 polymer ?
#
loop_
_entity_poly.entity_id
_entity_poly.type
_entity_poly.pdbx_seq_one_letter_code
_entity_poly.pdbx_strand_id
1 'polypeptide(L)' 'MTHSKAFEVWRQDTQNSDLWHGPKGVIVNTTALNERHPYYEIITIPVASTVQSQNYAAKPHVLN' A
#
# COMPACT_ATOMS: atom_id res chain seq x y z
N MET A 1 -18.29 0.04 26.92
CA MET A 1 -17.10 -0.79 26.67
C MET A 1 -16.63 -0.51 25.26
N THR A 2 -15.56 0.26 25.07
CA THR A 2 -14.97 0.49 23.75
C THR A 2 -14.19 -0.76 23.37
N HIS A 3 -14.76 -1.60 22.49
CA HIS A 3 -13.97 -2.64 21.82
C HIS A 3 -13.00 -1.93 20.88
N SER A 4 -11.75 -1.76 21.32
CA SER A 4 -10.67 -1.35 20.44
C SER A 4 -10.45 -2.46 19.42
N LYS A 5 -10.76 -2.19 18.15
CA LYS A 5 -10.42 -3.11 17.05
C LYS A 5 -8.90 -3.29 17.02
N ALA A 6 -8.45 -4.51 16.78
CA ALA A 6 -7.04 -4.76 16.51
C ALA A 6 -6.68 -4.24 15.11
N PHE A 7 -5.42 -3.85 14.92
CA PHE A 7 -4.92 -3.34 13.66
C PHE A 7 -4.23 -4.47 12.87
N GLU A 8 -4.44 -4.49 11.56
CA GLU A 8 -3.68 -5.35 10.66
C GLU A 8 -3.08 -4.53 9.51
N VAL A 9 -1.84 -4.86 9.15
CA VAL A 9 -1.13 -4.23 8.03
C VAL A 9 -1.07 -5.23 6.89
N TRP A 10 -1.49 -4.79 5.71
CA TRP A 10 -1.56 -5.58 4.50
C TRP A 10 -0.76 -4.92 3.38
N ARG A 11 0.13 -5.67 2.72
CA ARG A 11 0.96 -5.19 1.62
C ARG A 11 0.47 -5.79 0.31
N GLN A 12 0.25 -4.98 -0.71
CA GLN A 12 -0.13 -5.48 -2.01
C GLN A 12 1.01 -6.28 -2.62
N ASP A 13 0.69 -7.39 -3.29
CA ASP A 13 1.67 -8.21 -3.98
C ASP A 13 2.28 -7.46 -5.19
N THR A 14 3.55 -7.73 -5.48
CA THR A 14 4.32 -7.03 -6.52
C THR A 14 4.03 -7.52 -7.93
N GLN A 15 3.44 -8.70 -8.09
CA GLN A 15 3.17 -9.32 -9.38
C GLN A 15 1.67 -9.34 -9.68
N ASN A 16 0.82 -9.37 -8.65
CA ASN A 16 -0.62 -9.40 -8.78
C ASN A 16 -1.30 -8.36 -7.87
N SER A 17 -1.89 -7.33 -8.45
CA SER A 17 -2.57 -6.25 -7.72
C SER A 17 -3.81 -6.70 -6.95
N ASP A 18 -4.38 -7.88 -7.23
CA ASP A 18 -5.51 -8.40 -6.46
C ASP A 18 -5.06 -9.10 -5.16
N LEU A 19 -3.78 -9.46 -5.01
CA LEU A 19 -3.28 -10.19 -3.84
C LEU A 19 -2.67 -9.26 -2.78
N TRP A 20 -2.88 -9.64 -1.52
CA TRP A 20 -2.43 -8.91 -0.34
C TRP A 20 -1.78 -9.85 0.67
N HIS A 21 -0.58 -9.48 1.13
CA HIS A 21 0.20 -10.17 2.14
C HIS A 21 -0.03 -9.54 3.52
N GLY A 22 -0.47 -10.35 4.47
CA GLY A 22 -0.84 -9.93 5.81
C GLY A 22 -0.04 -10.62 6.91
N PRO A 23 -0.52 -10.49 8.17
CA PRO A 23 0.12 -11.08 9.33
C PRO A 23 0.29 -12.60 9.19
N LYS A 24 1.38 -13.13 9.76
CA LYS A 24 1.68 -14.57 9.79
C LYS A 24 1.76 -15.24 8.40
N GLY A 25 2.07 -14.46 7.35
CA GLY A 25 2.24 -14.98 5.99
C GLY A 25 0.91 -15.31 5.30
N VAL A 26 -0.21 -14.79 5.80
CA VAL A 26 -1.52 -14.96 5.14
C VAL A 26 -1.53 -14.16 3.85
N ILE A 27 -2.05 -14.78 2.78
CA ILE A 27 -2.27 -14.12 1.49
C ILE A 27 -3.77 -14.17 1.19
N VAL A 28 -4.36 -13.04 0.87
CA VAL A 28 -5.78 -12.92 0.51
C VAL A 28 -5.94 -12.10 -0.75
N ASN A 29 -7.10 -12.21 -1.40
CA ASN A 29 -7.48 -11.29 -2.46
C ASN A 29 -8.19 -10.05 -1.91
N THR A 30 -8.50 -9.08 -2.78
CA THR A 30 -9.17 -7.82 -2.39
C THR A 30 -10.53 -8.07 -1.73
N THR A 31 -11.32 -9.02 -2.24
CA THR A 31 -12.65 -9.37 -1.68
C THR A 31 -12.52 -9.89 -0.24
N ALA A 32 -11.64 -10.85 0.00
CA ALA A 32 -11.41 -11.40 1.33
C ALA A 32 -10.77 -10.37 2.28
N LEU A 33 -9.97 -9.43 1.79
CA LEU A 33 -9.48 -8.31 2.61
C LEU A 33 -10.63 -7.41 3.06
N ASN A 34 -11.57 -7.10 2.15
CA ASN A 34 -12.75 -6.27 2.44
C ASN A 34 -13.63 -6.89 3.55
N GLU A 35 -13.77 -8.21 3.56
CA GLU A 35 -14.51 -8.94 4.59
C GLU A 35 -13.89 -8.83 6.00
N ARG A 36 -12.63 -8.36 6.13
CA ARG A 36 -11.95 -8.19 7.43
C ARG A 36 -12.18 -6.84 8.09
N HIS A 37 -12.56 -5.80 7.34
CA HIS A 37 -12.82 -4.44 7.87
C HIS A 37 -13.86 -4.36 9.02
N PRO A 38 -14.88 -5.23 9.09
CA PRO A 38 -15.79 -5.26 10.24
C PRO A 38 -15.08 -5.60 11.56
N TYR A 39 -14.02 -6.41 11.51
CA TYR A 39 -13.34 -6.97 12.69
C TYR A 39 -12.05 -6.23 13.06
N TYR A 40 -11.35 -5.69 12.06
CA TYR A 40 -10.04 -5.08 12.22
C TYR A 40 -9.99 -3.67 11.64
N GLU A 41 -9.04 -2.88 12.12
CA GLU A 41 -8.62 -1.67 11.43
C GLU A 41 -7.49 -2.03 10.45
N ILE A 42 -7.79 -1.94 9.15
CA ILE A 42 -6.90 -2.39 8.07
C ILE A 42 -6.07 -1.22 7.55
N ILE A 43 -4.75 -1.36 7.55
CA ILE A 43 -3.80 -0.44 6.93
C ILE A 43 -3.23 -1.11 5.69
N THR A 44 -3.45 -0.52 4.51
CA THR A 44 -2.93 -1.04 3.24
C THR A 44 -1.68 -0.30 2.80
N ILE A 45 -0.70 -1.04 2.30
CA ILE A 45 0.52 -0.52 1.68
C ILE A 45 0.49 -0.98 0.22
N PRO A 46 0.06 -0.12 -0.72
CA PRO A 46 0.12 -0.45 -2.13
C PRO A 46 1.57 -0.56 -2.58
N VAL A 47 1.82 -1.34 -3.63
CA VAL A 47 3.14 -1.30 -4.28
C VAL A 47 3.26 0.07 -4.90
N ALA A 48 4.20 0.88 -4.40
CA ALA A 48 4.46 2.20 -4.95
C ALA A 48 4.69 2.03 -6.45
N SER A 49 3.78 2.54 -7.28
CA SER A 49 4.09 2.83 -8.67
C SER A 49 5.29 3.77 -8.58
N THR A 50 6.45 3.31 -9.03
CA THR A 50 7.67 4.12 -9.07
C THR A 50 7.35 5.42 -9.81
N VAL A 51 7.05 6.48 -9.06
CA VAL A 51 6.97 7.82 -9.63
C VAL A 51 8.40 8.13 -10.02
N GLN A 52 8.70 8.02 -11.32
CA GLN A 52 9.90 8.59 -11.91
C GLN A 52 9.91 10.07 -11.52
N SER A 53 10.69 10.41 -10.51
CA SER A 53 11.16 11.77 -10.31
C SER A 53 12.04 12.09 -11.51
N GLN A 54 11.42 12.54 -12.60
CA GLN A 54 12.12 13.27 -13.65
C GLN A 54 12.68 14.51 -12.97
N ASN A 55 13.96 14.43 -12.61
CA ASN A 55 14.78 15.57 -12.25
C ASN A 55 14.78 16.52 -13.45
N TYR A 56 13.86 17.48 -13.48
CA TYR A 56 14.01 18.69 -14.25
C TYR A 56 15.16 19.48 -13.62
N ALA A 57 16.38 19.07 -13.93
CA ALA A 57 17.54 19.91 -13.72
C ALA A 57 17.36 21.15 -14.61
N ALA A 58 16.82 22.22 -14.02
CA ALA A 58 16.83 23.53 -14.62
C ALA A 58 18.29 23.87 -14.96
N LYS A 59 18.64 23.84 -16.24
CA LYS A 59 19.88 24.40 -16.74
C LYS A 59 19.93 25.87 -16.31
N PRO A 60 21.00 26.37 -15.66
CA PRO A 60 21.19 27.81 -15.55
C PRO A 60 21.43 28.34 -16.96
N HIS A 61 20.51 29.18 -17.44
CA HIS A 61 20.73 29.97 -18.65
C HIS A 61 21.80 31.02 -18.31
N VAL A 62 23.04 30.74 -18.69
CA VAL A 62 24.12 31.72 -18.65
C VAL A 62 23.93 32.60 -19.89
N LEU A 63 23.45 33.83 -19.70
CA LEU A 63 23.59 34.88 -20.71
C LEU A 63 25.07 35.26 -20.79
N ASN A 64 25.65 35.14 -21.97
CA ASN A 64 26.88 35.83 -22.35
C ASN A 64 26.65 36.52 -23.69
#